data_AF-A0A842P349-F1
#
_entry.id   AF-A0A842P349-F1
#
_cell.length_a   1.000
_cell.length_b   1.000
_cell.length_c   1.000
_cell.angle_alpha   90.00
_cell.angle_beta   90.00
_cell.angle_gamma   90.00
#
_symmetry.space_group_name_H-M   'P 1'
#
loop_
_entity.id
_entity.type
_entity.pdbx_description
1 polymer ?
#
loop_
_entity_poly.entity_id
_entity_poly.type
_entity_poly.pdbx_seq_one_letter_code
_entity_poly.pdbx_strand_id
1 'polypeptide(L)'
;MQHEKARKIIKKILETNVRFEGHFNKCFDNLKETQQEELIEWIKECKEYKINPIQSKKDRNIIGFVKRIGSNLRAILTKEKEGYFIVLFLDKHKYYETEIERIGF
;
A
#
# COMPACT_ATOMS: atom_id res chain seq x y z
N MET A 1 12.81 11.90 0.38
CA MET A 1 12.32 11.80 -1.03
C MET A 1 10.96 12.49 -1.20
N GLN A 2 10.72 13.17 -2.34
CA GLN A 2 9.41 13.78 -2.67
C GLN A 2 8.39 12.73 -3.17
N HIS A 3 7.10 12.92 -2.87
CA HIS A 3 6.04 11.97 -3.25
C HIS A 3 5.95 11.68 -4.75
N GLU A 4 6.23 12.63 -5.64
CA GLU A 4 6.21 12.38 -7.09
C GLU A 4 7.27 11.37 -7.52
N LYS A 5 8.48 11.50 -6.97
CA LYS A 5 9.57 10.54 -7.20
C LYS A 5 9.20 9.17 -6.65
N ALA A 6 8.59 9.13 -5.46
CA ALA A 6 8.12 7.88 -4.86
C ALA A 6 7.06 7.18 -5.73
N ARG A 7 6.06 7.92 -6.24
CA ARG A 7 5.05 7.38 -7.14
C ARG A 7 5.67 6.75 -8.40
N LYS A 8 6.66 7.41 -9.00
CA LYS A 8 7.39 6.88 -10.16
C LYS A 8 8.13 5.57 -9.82
N ILE A 9 8.80 5.52 -8.67
CA ILE A 9 9.50 4.31 -8.20
C ILE A 9 8.49 3.17 -7.95
N ILE A 10 7.40 3.45 -7.24
CA ILE A 10 6.37 2.45 -6.90
C ILE A 10 5.73 1.87 -8.17
N LYS A 11 5.36 2.73 -9.12
CA LYS A 11 4.84 2.28 -10.43
C LYS A 11 5.83 1.40 -11.17
N LYS A 12 7.13 1.73 -11.11
CA LYS A 12 8.20 0.93 -11.73
C LYS A 12 8.36 -0.43 -11.04
N ILE A 13 8.33 -0.50 -9.71
CA ILE A 13 8.44 -1.76 -8.95
C ILE A 13 7.27 -2.69 -9.29
N LEU A 14 6.06 -2.12 -9.37
CA LEU A 14 4.85 -2.91 -9.46
C LEU A 14 4.51 -3.31 -10.90
N GLU A 15 5.08 -2.65 -11.91
CA GLU A 15 4.90 -2.92 -13.36
C GLU A 15 3.43 -2.99 -13.80
N THR A 16 2.57 -2.27 -13.08
CA THR A 16 1.11 -2.37 -13.20
C THR A 16 0.48 -0.98 -13.04
N ASN A 17 -0.82 -0.88 -13.29
CA ASN A 17 -1.57 0.34 -13.05
C ASN A 17 -1.82 0.55 -11.54
N VAL A 18 -0.93 1.34 -10.92
CA VAL A 18 -1.03 1.71 -9.50
C VAL A 18 -1.92 2.95 -9.32
N ARG A 19 -2.93 2.83 -8.46
CA ARG A 19 -3.74 3.95 -7.94
C ARG A 19 -3.28 4.28 -6.52
N PHE A 20 -3.09 5.56 -6.25
CA PHE A 20 -2.72 6.04 -4.93
C PHE A 20 -3.98 6.65 -4.30
N GLU A 21 -4.55 6.00 -3.29
CA GLU A 21 -5.77 6.46 -2.62
C GLU A 21 -5.49 7.06 -1.24
N GLY A 22 -6.51 7.69 -0.67
CA GLY A 22 -6.43 8.37 0.61
C GLY A 22 -5.48 9.56 0.59
N HIS A 23 -4.82 9.79 1.72
CA HIS A 23 -3.91 10.90 1.92
C HIS A 23 -2.46 10.62 1.47
N PHE A 24 -2.24 9.72 0.50
CA PHE A 24 -0.90 9.24 0.14
C PHE A 24 0.17 10.34 0.07
N ASN A 25 -0.04 11.42 -0.71
CA ASN A 25 0.97 12.49 -0.84
C ASN A 25 1.25 13.14 0.53
N LYS A 26 0.20 13.56 1.23
CA LYS A 26 0.29 14.20 2.55
C LYS A 26 0.96 13.28 3.57
N CYS A 27 0.62 12.01 3.59
CA CYS A 27 1.18 11.03 4.51
C CYS A 27 2.63 10.70 4.17
N PHE A 28 2.95 10.53 2.89
CA PHE A 28 4.29 10.22 2.40
C PHE A 28 5.26 11.37 2.65
N ASP A 29 4.85 12.61 2.37
CA ASP A 29 5.68 13.80 2.60
C ASP A 29 5.97 14.03 4.11
N ASN A 30 5.12 13.50 5.00
CA ASN A 30 5.33 13.54 6.45
C ASN A 30 6.16 12.37 7.00
N LEU A 31 6.54 11.39 6.16
CA LEU A 31 7.42 10.31 6.58
C LEU A 31 8.88 10.79 6.67
N LYS A 32 9.60 10.30 7.68
CA LYS A 32 11.07 10.39 7.70
C LYS A 32 11.63 9.62 6.51
N GLU A 33 12.80 10.02 6.03
CA GLU A 33 13.44 9.38 4.87
C GLU A 33 13.60 7.86 5.05
N THR A 34 14.03 7.41 6.22
CA THR A 34 14.13 5.98 6.54
C THR A 34 12.80 5.24 6.47
N GLN A 35 11.69 5.89 6.81
CA GLN A 35 10.34 5.31 6.72
C GLN A 35 9.82 5.29 5.28
N GLN A 36 10.23 6.27 4.46
CA GLN A 36 9.96 6.26 3.03
C GLN A 36 10.70 5.11 2.35
N GLU A 37 11.97 4.89 2.71
CA GLU A 37 12.76 3.75 2.22
C GLU A 37 12.15 2.42 2.65
N GLU A 38 11.75 2.29 3.93
CA GLU A 38 11.07 1.10 4.45
C GLU A 38 9.77 0.80 3.69
N LEU A 39 8.98 1.82 3.36
CA LEU A 39 7.76 1.65 2.56
C LEU A 39 8.08 1.13 1.15
N ILE A 40 9.10 1.69 0.51
CA ILE A 40 9.49 1.25 -0.84
C ILE A 40 9.99 -0.19 -0.83
N GLU A 41 10.78 -0.58 0.18
CA GLU A 41 11.29 -1.94 0.29
C GLU A 41 10.16 -2.93 0.53
N TRP A 42 9.24 -2.63 1.44
CA TRP A 42 8.05 -3.46 1.66
C TRP A 42 7.20 -3.67 0.40
N ILE A 43 7.06 -2.65 -0.45
CA ILE A 43 6.33 -2.78 -1.72
C ILE A 43 7.02 -3.77 -2.65
N LYS A 44 8.36 -3.82 -2.67
CA LYS A 44 9.10 -4.85 -3.43
C LYS A 44 8.87 -6.24 -2.85
N GLU A 45 8.94 -6.39 -1.52
CA GLU A 45 8.68 -7.68 -0.86
C GLU A 45 7.27 -8.20 -1.16
N CYS A 46 6.27 -7.32 -1.26
CA CYS A 46 4.91 -7.69 -1.66
C CYS A 46 4.84 -8.17 -3.11
N LYS A 47 5.51 -7.47 -4.04
CA LYS A 47 5.60 -7.87 -5.46
C LYS A 47 6.25 -9.23 -5.62
N GLU A 48 7.26 -9.52 -4.80
CA GLU A 48 8.00 -10.80 -4.78
C GLU A 48 7.31 -11.89 -3.94
N TYR A 49 6.13 -11.61 -3.37
CA TYR A 49 5.40 -12.53 -2.48
C TYR A 49 6.24 -13.05 -1.30
N LYS A 50 7.21 -12.26 -0.83
CA LYS A 50 7.96 -12.53 0.40
C LYS A 50 7.11 -12.28 1.65
N ILE A 51 6.07 -11.44 1.50
CA ILE A 51 5.03 -11.23 2.52
C ILE A 51 3.83 -12.09 2.17
N ASN A 52 3.21 -12.73 3.17
CA ASN A 52 1.98 -13.49 2.96
C ASN A 52 0.81 -12.53 2.64
N PRO A 53 0.12 -12.69 1.50
CA PRO A 53 -1.05 -11.89 1.20
C PRO A 53 -2.25 -12.31 2.08
N ILE A 54 -3.10 -11.34 2.38
CA ILE A 54 -4.42 -11.52 2.97
C ILE A 54 -5.44 -11.60 1.83
N GLN A 55 -6.23 -12.67 1.80
CA GLN A 55 -7.34 -12.80 0.85
C GLN A 55 -8.55 -12.02 1.38
N SER A 56 -9.15 -11.16 0.55
CA SER A 56 -10.41 -10.50 0.93
C SER A 56 -11.53 -11.52 1.11
N LYS A 57 -12.30 -11.33 2.19
CA LYS A 57 -13.51 -12.09 2.52
C LYS A 57 -14.71 -11.65 1.69
N LYS A 58 -14.70 -10.42 1.18
CA LYS A 58 -15.78 -9.82 0.38
C LYS A 58 -15.62 -10.11 -1.11
N ASP A 59 -14.39 -10.14 -1.60
CA ASP A 59 -14.06 -10.46 -2.98
C ASP A 59 -12.85 -11.41 -3.06
N ARG A 60 -13.09 -12.65 -3.50
CA ARG A 60 -12.03 -13.67 -3.62
C ARG A 60 -11.03 -13.39 -4.74
N ASN A 61 -11.27 -12.38 -5.57
CA ASN A 61 -10.34 -11.92 -6.59
C ASN A 61 -9.35 -10.88 -6.06
N ILE A 62 -9.58 -10.33 -4.86
CA ILE A 62 -8.71 -9.31 -4.27
C ILE A 62 -7.83 -9.91 -3.18
N ILE A 63 -6.51 -9.77 -3.34
CA ILE A 63 -5.56 -9.98 -2.25
C ILE A 63 -5.02 -8.64 -1.78
N GLY A 64 -4.47 -8.59 -0.58
CA GLY A 64 -3.73 -7.43 -0.14
C GLY A 64 -2.69 -7.70 0.92
N PHE A 65 -1.91 -6.68 1.20
CA PHE A 65 -0.83 -6.67 2.15
C PHE A 65 -1.01 -5.48 3.05
N VAL A 66 -0.77 -5.66 4.34
CA VAL A 66 -0.90 -4.59 5.33
C VAL A 66 0.42 -4.40 6.05
N LYS A 67 0.82 -3.15 6.27
CA LYS A 67 2.02 -2.82 7.03
C LYS A 67 1.81 -1.63 7.95
N ARG A 68 2.34 -1.76 9.16
CA ARG A 68 2.55 -0.64 10.09
C ARG A 68 3.89 0.02 9.79
N ILE A 69 3.87 1.34 9.62
CA ILE A 69 5.08 2.15 9.45
C ILE A 69 5.15 3.12 10.63
N GLY A 70 6.12 2.91 11.51
CA GLY A 70 6.21 3.65 12.78
C GLY A 70 4.97 3.51 13.67
N SER A 71 4.69 4.53 14.48
CA SER A 71 3.59 4.49 15.46
C SER A 71 2.21 4.62 14.82
N ASN A 72 2.03 5.57 13.90
CA ASN A 72 0.70 6.07 13.54
C ASN A 72 0.27 5.79 12.10
N LEU A 73 1.17 5.34 11.24
CA LEU A 73 0.91 5.20 9.82
C LEU A 73 0.66 3.74 9.46
N ARG A 74 -0.27 3.51 8.54
CA ARG A 74 -0.60 2.20 8.01
C ARG A 74 -0.63 2.25 6.49
N ALA A 75 -0.03 1.25 5.86
CA ALA A 75 -0.07 1.02 4.43
C ALA A 75 -0.96 -0.20 4.14
N ILE A 76 -1.82 -0.08 3.14
CA ILE A 76 -2.52 -1.21 2.51
C ILE A 76 -2.11 -1.23 1.05
N LEU A 77 -1.69 -2.38 0.55
CA LEU A 77 -1.43 -2.63 -0.85
C LEU A 77 -2.40 -3.70 -1.33
N THR A 78 -3.33 -3.39 -2.23
CA THR A 78 -4.25 -4.39 -2.81
C THR A 78 -3.78 -4.85 -4.19
N LYS A 79 -4.24 -6.01 -4.63
CA LYS A 79 -4.06 -6.52 -6.00
C LYS A 79 -5.24 -7.40 -6.39
N GLU A 80 -5.78 -7.18 -7.59
CA GLU A 80 -6.67 -8.15 -8.24
C GLU A 80 -5.90 -9.32 -8.85
N LYS A 81 -6.47 -10.53 -8.80
CA LYS A 81 -5.84 -11.74 -9.34
C LYS A 81 -5.61 -11.68 -10.85
N GLU A 82 -6.56 -11.12 -11.62
CA GLU A 82 -6.58 -11.24 -13.09
C GLU A 82 -6.34 -9.96 -13.89
N GLY A 83 -6.14 -8.77 -13.29
CA GLY A 83 -6.07 -7.54 -14.11
C GLY A 83 -5.42 -6.28 -13.52
N TYR A 84 -4.97 -6.32 -12.28
CA TYR A 84 -4.23 -5.27 -11.56
C TYR A 84 -4.89 -3.87 -11.46
N PHE A 85 -5.46 -3.60 -10.30
CA PHE A 85 -5.36 -2.30 -9.64
C PHE A 85 -4.71 -2.45 -8.27
N ILE A 86 -3.76 -1.56 -7.99
CA ILE A 86 -3.07 -1.52 -6.71
C ILE A 86 -3.46 -0.24 -6.02
N VAL A 87 -4.28 -0.34 -4.97
CA VAL A 87 -4.57 0.77 -4.07
C VAL A 87 -3.49 0.78 -3.01
N LEU A 88 -2.65 1.82 -3.02
CA LEU A 88 -1.77 2.12 -1.89
C LEU A 88 -2.46 3.13 -0.97
N PHE A 89 -3.10 2.63 0.07
CA PHE A 89 -3.73 3.46 1.09
C PHE A 89 -2.73 3.78 2.19
N LEU A 90 -2.58 5.06 2.51
CA LEU A 90 -1.66 5.54 3.54
C LEU A 90 -2.37 6.56 4.43
N ASP A 91 -2.71 6.17 5.66
CA ASP A 91 -3.42 7.06 6.59
C ASP A 91 -3.12 6.70 8.06
N LYS A 92 -3.67 7.52 8.97
CA LYS A 92 -3.74 7.32 10.41
C LYS A 92 -4.83 6.31 10.77
N HIS A 93 -4.76 5.76 11.98
CA HIS A 93 -5.54 4.62 12.48
C HIS A 93 -7.02 4.58 12.09
N LYS A 94 -7.76 5.69 12.26
CA LYS A 94 -9.22 5.72 12.12
C LYS A 94 -9.70 5.42 10.69
N TYR A 95 -9.05 5.98 9.67
CA TYR A 95 -9.44 5.75 8.28
C TYR A 95 -8.94 4.40 7.75
N TYR A 96 -7.86 3.89 8.33
CA TYR A 96 -7.33 2.56 8.02
C TYR A 96 -8.32 1.43 8.38
N GLU A 97 -8.93 1.47 9.56
CA GLU A 97 -9.87 0.42 9.99
C GLU A 97 -11.09 0.33 9.08
N THR A 98 -11.68 1.49 8.73
CA THR A 98 -12.79 1.56 7.78
C THR A 98 -12.41 1.01 6.42
N GLU A 99 -11.19 1.29 5.95
CA GLU A 99 -10.71 0.84 4.65
C GLU A 99 -10.45 -0.68 4.62
N ILE A 100 -9.86 -1.23 5.68
CA ILE A 100 -9.68 -2.67 5.88
C ILE A 100 -11.04 -3.38 5.85
N GLU A 101 -12.03 -2.88 6.59
CA GLU A 101 -13.37 -3.45 6.62
C GLU A 101 -14.05 -3.34 5.25
N ARG A 102 -13.90 -2.19 4.55
CA ARG A 102 -14.45 -1.97 3.21
C ARG A 102 -13.94 -2.99 2.22
N ILE A 103 -12.63 -3.23 2.19
CA ILE A 103 -11.97 -4.18 1.30
C ILE A 103 -12.23 -5.63 1.74
N GLY A 104 -12.47 -5.86 3.02
CA GLY A 104 -12.80 -7.16 3.60
C GLY A 104 -11.57 -7.96 4.06
N PHE A 105 -10.53 -7.28 4.55
CA PHE A 105 -9.37 -7.90 5.19
C PHE A 105 -9.61 -8.17 6.68
#